data_AF-A0A0Q8PRR5-F1
#
_entry.id   AF-A0A0Q8PRR5-F1
#
_cell.length_a   1.000
_cell.length_b   1.000
_cell.length_c   1.000
_cell.angle_alpha   90.00
_cell.angle_beta   90.00
_cell.angle_gamma   90.00
#
_symmetry.space_group_name_H-M   'P 1'
#
loop_
_entity.id
_entity.type
_entity.pdbx_description
1 polymer ?
#
loop_
_entity_poly.entity_id
_entity_poly.type
_entity_poly.pdbx_seq_one_letter_code
_entity_poly.pdbx_strand_id
1 'polypeptide(L)' 'MQRIDINDVAIDIDEEERLFYDGGPFTGEVLAWHENGRVESRKLYSASGKKLASYAWDEDGRQTRDWTASVK' A
#
# COMPACT_ATOMS: atom_id res chain seq x y z
N MET A 1 3.43 13.85 2.96
CA MET A 1 2.92 12.46 2.95
C MET A 1 4.02 11.60 2.35
N GLN A 2 4.46 10.56 3.05
CA GLN A 2 5.53 9.67 2.55
C GLN A 2 4.95 8.66 1.55
N ARG A 3 5.76 8.29 0.54
CA ARG A 3 5.42 7.25 -0.43
C ARG A 3 6.54 6.21 -0.49
N ILE A 4 6.17 4.93 -0.50
CA ILE A 4 7.09 3.81 -0.68
C ILE A 4 6.69 3.05 -1.94
N ASP A 5 7.67 2.77 -2.79
CA ASP A 5 7.53 1.86 -3.91
C ASP A 5 7.99 0.47 -3.44
N ILE A 6 7.04 -0.45 -3.20
CA ILE A 6 7.29 -1.73 -2.52
C ILE A 6 8.20 -2.67 -3.32
N ASN A 7 8.28 -2.46 -4.64
CA ASN A 7 9.12 -3.28 -5.51
C ASN A 7 10.63 -3.06 -5.25
N ASP A 8 11.01 -1.91 -4.69
CA ASP A 8 12.40 -1.52 -4.48
C ASP A 8 12.82 -1.56 -3.00
N VAL A 9 11.87 -1.81 -2.09
CA VAL A 9 12.06 -1.59 -0.66
C VAL A 9 11.48 -2.73 0.16
N ALA A 10 12.29 -3.25 1.08
CA ALA A 10 11.82 -4.19 2.09
C ALA A 10 10.97 -3.45 3.13
N ILE A 11 9.73 -3.93 3.31
CA ILE A 11 8.82 -3.47 4.34
C ILE A 11 8.57 -4.57 5.36
N ASP A 12 8.27 -4.20 6.59
CA ASP A 12 7.89 -5.15 7.64
C ASP A 12 6.39 -5.01 7.92
N ILE A 13 5.68 -6.14 7.98
CA ILE A 13 4.26 -6.16 8.31
C ILE A 13 4.06 -7.12 9.47
N ASP A 14 3.51 -6.63 10.58
CA ASP A 14 3.28 -7.46 11.76
C ASP A 14 2.04 -8.35 11.61
N GLU A 15 1.83 -9.24 12.60
CA GLU A 15 0.68 -10.16 12.64
C GLU A 15 -0.67 -9.44 12.57
N GLU A 16 -0.75 -8.18 13.00
CA GLU A 16 -1.95 -7.36 12.92
C GLU A 16 -2.09 -6.55 11.62
N GLU A 17 -1.35 -6.90 10.57
CA GLU A 17 -1.28 -6.20 9.28
C GLU A 17 -0.89 -4.71 9.40
N ARG A 18 -0.10 -4.31 10.41
CA ARG A 18 0.47 -2.96 10.43
C ARG A 18 1.80 -2.93 9.70
N LEU A 19 1.94 -1.91 8.88
CA LEU A 19 3.16 -1.63 8.15
C LEU A 19 4.15 -0.88 9.03
N PHE A 20 5.38 -1.38 9.08
CA PHE A 20 6.53 -0.74 9.68
C PHE A 20 7.58 -0.43 8.61
N TYR A 21 8.17 0.75 8.73
CA TYR A 21 9.24 1.23 7.85
C TYR A 21 10.21 2.08 8.68
N ASP A 22 11.52 1.89 8.45
CA ASP A 22 12.59 2.60 9.17
C ASP A 22 12.50 2.47 10.72
N GLY A 23 12.11 1.28 11.19
CA GLY A 23 12.04 0.98 12.62
C GLY A 23 10.79 1.49 13.36
N GLY A 24 9.79 2.03 12.66
CA GLY A 24 8.54 2.51 13.26
C GLY A 24 7.30 2.27 12.40
N PRO A 25 6.09 2.48 12.95
CA PRO A 25 4.85 2.33 12.19
C PRO A 25 4.81 3.34 11.04
N PHE A 26 4.58 2.85 9.84
CA PHE A 26 4.58 3.68 8.63
C PHE A 26 3.25 4.41 8.46
N THR A 27 3.32 5.67 7.99
CA THR A 27 2.15 6.41 7.55
C THR A 27 2.37 7.05 6.20
N GLY A 28 1.35 6.94 5.35
CA GLY A 28 1.42 7.43 3.98
C GLY A 28 0.93 6.37 3.00
N GLU A 29 1.59 6.33 1.86
CA GLU A 29 1.15 5.54 0.71
C GLU A 29 2.20 4.52 0.28
N VAL A 30 1.75 3.33 -0.08
CA VAL A 30 2.58 2.30 -0.69
C VAL A 30 2.05 2.00 -2.09
N LEU A 31 2.94 2.03 -3.08
CA LEU A 31 2.66 1.65 -4.46
C LEU A 31 3.36 0.34 -4.80
N ALA A 32 2.64 -0.53 -5.49
CA ALA A 32 3.19 -1.64 -6.26
C ALA A 32 3.01 -1.36 -7.73
N TRP A 33 3.95 -1.80 -8.55
CA TRP A 33 3.96 -1.60 -9.99
C TRP A 33 3.99 -2.95 -10.70
N HIS A 34 3.23 -3.03 -11.79
CA HIS A 34 3.34 -4.09 -12.79
C HIS A 34 4.70 -4.02 -13.49
N GLU A 35 5.13 -5.12 -14.11
CA GLU A 35 6.36 -5.18 -14.90
C GLU A 35 6.38 -4.15 -16.04
N ASN A 36 5.20 -3.75 -16.53
CA ASN A 36 5.04 -2.73 -17.57
C ASN A 36 5.20 -1.28 -17.07
N GLY A 37 5.48 -1.07 -15.77
CA GLY A 37 5.67 0.24 -15.15
C GLY A 37 4.38 1.00 -14.83
N ARG A 38 3.21 0.34 -14.91
CA ARG A 38 1.93 0.90 -14.42
C ARG A 38 1.68 0.48 -12.99
N VAL A 39 0.89 1.27 -12.26
CA VAL A 39 0.53 0.97 -10.87
C VAL A 39 -0.30 -0.31 -10.86
N GLU A 40 0.14 -1.30 -10.11
CA GLU A 40 -0.62 -2.51 -9.81
C GLU A 40 -1.53 -2.28 -8.61
N SER A 41 -0.99 -1.71 -7.53
CA SER A 41 -1.77 -1.44 -6.33
C SER A 41 -1.28 -0.24 -5.55
N ARG A 42 -2.20 0.38 -4.80
CA ARG A 42 -1.95 1.55 -3.96
C ARG A 42 -2.62 1.31 -2.62
N LYS A 43 -1.87 1.38 -1.54
CA LYS A 43 -2.36 1.19 -0.17
C LYS A 43 -2.08 2.43 0.65
N LEU A 44 -3.04 2.84 1.47
CA LEU A 44 -2.91 3.96 2.40
C LEU A 44 -2.83 3.44 3.82
N TYR A 45 -1.95 4.04 4.64
CA TYR A 45 -1.69 3.61 6.01
C TYR A 45 -1.81 4.78 7.00
N SER A 46 -2.45 4.51 8.14
CA SER A 46 -2.62 5.46 9.24
C SER A 46 -1.32 5.69 10.01
N ALA A 47 -1.31 6.65 10.94
CA ALA A 47 -0.18 6.88 11.85
C ALA A 47 0.16 5.67 12.73
N SER A 48 -0.75 4.71 12.87
CA SER A 48 -0.53 3.46 13.62
C SER A 48 -0.06 2.30 12.72
N GLY A 49 0.27 2.56 11.46
CA GLY A 49 0.63 1.54 10.49
C GLY A 49 -0.54 0.72 9.96
N LYS A 50 -1.80 1.01 10.32
CA LYS A 50 -2.97 0.23 9.86
C LYS A 50 -3.39 0.64 8.45
N LYS A 51 -3.73 -0.34 7.62
CA LYS A 51 -4.26 -0.14 6.27
C LYS A 51 -5.63 0.56 6.34
N LEU A 52 -5.70 1.75 5.76
CA LEU A 52 -6.92 2.56 5.66
C LEU A 52 -7.70 2.27 4.37
N ALA A 53 -6.97 2.08 3.27
CA ALA A 53 -7.55 1.81 1.96
C ALA A 53 -6.58 1.02 1.09
N SER A 54 -7.13 0.29 0.13
CA SER A 54 -6.39 -0.39 -0.92
C SER A 54 -7.11 -0.20 -2.25
N TYR A 55 -6.34 0.09 -3.28
CA TYR A 55 -6.77 0.19 -4.67
C TYR A 55 -5.90 -0.76 -5.49
N ALA A 56 -6.47 -1.39 -6.51
CA ALA A 56 -5.70 -2.18 -7.46
C ALA A 56 -6.17 -1.92 -8.88
N TRP A 57 -5.22 -2.01 -9.81
CA TRP A 57 -5.42 -1.80 -11.23
C TRP A 57 -4.85 -2.99 -12.01
N ASP A 58 -5.44 -3.29 -13.16
CA ASP A 58 -4.85 -4.22 -14.12
C ASP A 58 -3.63 -3.59 -14.82
N GLU A 59 -2.97 -4.40 -15.65
CA GLU A 59 -1.86 -3.98 -16.50
C GLU A 59 -2.25 -2.88 -17.50
N ASP A 60 -3.55 -2.71 -17.77
CA ASP A 60 -4.09 -1.63 -18.60
C ASP A 60 -4.29 -0.30 -17.84
N GLY A 61 -4.13 -0.31 -16.51
CA GLY A 61 -4.42 0.82 -15.64
C GLY A 61 -5.92 1.00 -15.35
N ARG A 62 -6.76 0.00 -15.67
CA ARG A 62 -8.17 -0.02 -15.26
C ARG A 62 -8.26 -0.55 -13.85
N GLN A 63 -9.07 0.12 -13.03
CA GLN A 63 -9.24 -0.29 -11.65
C GLN A 63 -10.00 -1.63 -11.59
N THR A 64 -9.39 -2.64 -10.96
CA THR A 64 -9.92 -4.03 -10.92
C THR A 64 -10.49 -4.43 -9.58
N ARG A 65 -10.16 -3.69 -8.51
CA ARG A 65 -10.70 -3.92 -7.18
C ARG A 65 -11.30 -2.65 -6.62
N ASP A 66 -12.57 -2.78 -6.24
CA ASP A 66 -13.33 -1.78 -5.52
C ASP A 66 -12.74 -1.53 -4.13
N TRP A 67 -12.85 -0.27 -3.74
CA TRP A 67 -12.50 0.28 -2.44
C TRP A 67 -13.00 -0.61 -1.30
N THR A 68 -12.07 -1.13 -0.48
CA THR A 68 -12.40 -1.58 0.88
C THR A 68 -11.79 -0.56 1.84
N ALA A 69 -12.61 0.38 2.33
CA ALA A 69 -12.33 0.94 3.63
C ALA A 69 -12.68 -0.13 4.66
N SER A 70 -11.73 -0.53 5.49
CA SER A 70 -12.08 -1.12 6.78
C SER A 70 -12.72 0.00 7.60
N VAL A 71 -14.04 0.20 7.40
CA VAL A 71 -14.84 1.02 8.29
C VAL A 71 -14.85 0.28 9.63
N LYS A 72 -14.42 1.01 10.65
CA LYS A 72 -14.13 0.56 12.01
C LYS A 72 -15.34 -0.05 12.70
#